data_AF-W1YIP4-F1
#
_entry.id   AF-W1YIP4-F1
#
_cell.length_a   1.000
_cell.length_b   1.000
_cell.length_c   1.000
_cell.angle_alpha   90.00
_cell.angle_beta   90.00
_cell.angle_gamma   90.00
#
_symmetry.space_group_name_H-M   'P 1'
#
loop_
_entity.id
_entity.type
_entity.pdbx_description
1 polymer ?
#
loop_
_entity_poly.entity_id
_entity_poly.type
_entity_poly.pdbx_seq_one_letter_code
_entity_poly.pdbx_strand_id
1 'polypeptide(L)'
;IAQLYGIDLSIWQEIILVLTLMVTSKGIAGVPGVSFVVLLATLGSVGIPLEGLAFIAGVDRILDMARTALNVVGNALAVLVIAKWEHKFDRKKALAYEREVLGKFDKTADQ
;
A
#
# COMPACT_ATOMS: atom_id res chain seq x y z
N ILE A 1 4.86 16.75 8.14
CA ILE A 1 3.95 17.74 8.76
C ILE A 1 4.52 18.21 10.10
N ALA A 2 4.82 17.34 11.07
CA ALA A 2 5.45 17.74 12.34
C ALA A 2 6.67 18.67 12.16
N GLN A 3 7.61 18.29 11.28
CA GLN A 3 8.77 19.12 10.92
C GLN A 3 8.41 20.49 10.32
N LEU A 4 7.31 20.59 9.56
CA LEU A 4 6.85 21.86 8.98
C LEU A 4 6.37 22.83 10.08
N TYR A 5 5.82 22.30 11.17
CA TYR A 5 5.36 23.07 12.33
C TYR A 5 6.41 23.20 13.44
N GLY A 6 7.63 22.69 13.23
CA GLY A 6 8.66 22.68 14.28
C GLY A 6 8.29 21.81 15.49
N ILE A 7 7.40 20.82 15.31
CA ILE A 7 7.03 19.87 16.36
C ILE A 7 8.05 18.73 16.33
N ASP A 8 8.81 18.61 17.41
CA ASP A 8 9.74 17.50 17.60
C ASP A 8 8.98 16.26 18.06
N LEU A 9 9.10 15.17 17.29
CA LEU A 9 8.54 13.88 17.64
C LEU A 9 9.66 13.00 18.18
N SER A 10 9.48 12.49 19.39
CA SER A 10 10.36 11.45 19.90
C SER A 10 10.24 10.18 19.06
N ILE A 11 11.31 9.40 18.99
CA ILE A 11 11.32 8.07 18.34
C ILE A 11 10.16 7.18 18.82
N TRP A 12 9.81 7.27 20.10
CA TRP A 12 8.66 6.53 20.64
C TRP A 12 7.32 6.97 20.05
N GLN A 13 7.12 8.28 19.87
CA GLN A 13 5.91 8.80 19.22
C GLN A 13 5.86 8.40 17.74
N GLU A 14 7.00 8.39 17.04
CA GLU A 14 7.06 7.94 15.64
C GLU A 14 6.72 6.45 15.51
N ILE A 15 7.26 5.60 16.38
CA ILE A 15 6.93 4.16 16.39
C ILE A 15 5.44 3.96 16.65
N ILE A 16 4.88 4.62 17.65
CA ILE A 16 3.45 4.54 17.97
C ILE A 16 2.62 5.01 16.78
N LEU A 17 2.99 6.13 16.15
CA LEU A 17 2.31 6.67 14.98
C LEU A 17 2.28 5.65 13.82
N VAL A 18 3.44 5.05 13.50
CA VAL A 18 3.54 4.05 12.44
C VAL A 18 2.72 2.81 12.76
N LEU A 19 2.77 2.33 14.00
CA LEU A 19 1.98 1.17 14.44
C LEU A 19 0.48 1.44 14.37
N THR A 20 0.02 2.60 14.85
CA THR A 20 -1.38 3.01 14.75
C THR A 20 -1.82 3.08 13.29
N LEU A 21 -1.06 3.76 12.43
CA LEU A 21 -1.35 3.84 10.99
C LEU A 21 -1.41 2.45 10.33
N MET A 22 -0.52 1.53 10.72
CA MET A 22 -0.49 0.17 10.21
C MET A 22 -1.72 -0.65 10.63
N VAL A 23 -2.10 -0.57 11.91
CA VAL A 23 -3.29 -1.27 12.44
C VAL A 23 -4.56 -0.72 11.78
N THR A 24 -4.70 0.60 11.73
CA THR A 24 -5.88 1.24 11.13
C THR A 24 -5.96 0.94 9.63
N SER A 25 -4.84 0.84 8.91
CA SER A 25 -4.83 0.51 7.48
C SER A 25 -5.49 -0.84 7.13
N LYS A 26 -5.49 -1.82 8.04
CA LYS A 26 -6.14 -3.12 7.82
C LYS A 26 -7.63 -3.14 8.20
N GLY A 27 -8.08 -2.18 9.01
CA GLY A 27 -9.47 -2.09 9.48
C GLY A 27 -10.46 -1.50 8.46
N ILE A 28 -9.98 -1.07 7.29
CA ILE A 28 -10.75 -0.26 6.34
C ILE A 28 -10.88 -0.98 5.00
N ALA A 29 -11.55 -2.12 5.00
CA ALA A 29 -11.85 -2.80 3.75
C ALA A 29 -13.01 -2.08 3.02
N GLY A 30 -12.72 -1.42 1.89
CA GLY A 30 -13.71 -1.24 0.81
C GLY A 30 -14.20 0.17 0.46
N VAL A 31 -13.67 1.24 1.04
CA VAL A 31 -14.12 2.61 0.72
C VAL A 31 -12.97 3.47 0.15
N PRO A 32 -13.11 4.07 -1.05
CA PRO A 32 -12.12 4.98 -1.62
C PRO A 32 -11.93 6.24 -0.74
N GLY A 33 -10.69 6.72 -0.61
CA GLY A 33 -10.39 7.98 0.08
C GLY A 33 -10.33 7.92 1.62
N VAL A 34 -10.49 6.74 2.23
CA VAL A 34 -10.39 6.62 3.70
C VAL A 34 -8.95 6.82 4.20
N SER A 35 -7.94 6.65 3.34
CA SER A 35 -6.54 7.04 3.62
C SER A 35 -6.43 8.39 4.32
N PHE A 36 -7.11 9.39 3.75
CA PHE A 36 -7.04 10.77 4.20
C PHE A 36 -7.74 10.96 5.55
N VAL A 37 -8.84 10.25 5.77
CA VAL A 37 -9.60 10.24 7.04
C VAL A 37 -8.78 9.62 8.16
N VAL A 38 -8.05 8.53 7.87
CA VAL A 38 -7.12 7.93 8.83
C VAL A 38 -6.00 8.90 9.17
N LEU A 39 -5.45 9.56 8.15
CA LEU A 39 -4.38 10.53 8.39
C LEU A 39 -4.86 11.67 9.30
N LEU A 40 -6.06 12.22 9.05
CA LEU A 40 -6.72 13.21 9.91
C LEU A 40 -6.82 12.74 11.36
N ALA A 41 -7.40 11.56 11.58
CA ALA A 41 -7.60 11.01 12.91
C ALA A 41 -6.26 10.78 13.64
N THR A 42 -5.25 10.32 12.90
CA THR A 42 -3.93 10.01 13.47
C THR A 42 -3.17 11.29 13.82
N LEU A 43 -3.15 12.30 12.95
CA LEU A 43 -2.51 13.59 13.23
C LEU A 43 -3.13 14.27 14.46
N GLY A 44 -4.47 14.23 14.57
CA GLY A 44 -5.19 14.74 15.74
C GLY A 44 -4.77 14.02 17.03
N SER A 45 -4.54 12.70 16.98
CA SER A 45 -4.13 11.92 18.15
C SER A 45 -2.72 12.23 18.66
N VAL A 46 -1.83 12.76 17.81
CA VAL A 46 -0.45 13.12 18.19
C VAL A 46 -0.24 14.64 18.34
N GLY A 47 -1.33 15.42 18.36
CA GLY A 47 -1.28 16.86 18.58
C GLY A 47 -0.73 17.67 17.40
N ILE A 48 -0.74 17.11 16.18
CA ILE A 48 -0.30 17.83 14.98
C ILE A 48 -1.48 18.63 14.40
N PRO A 49 -1.30 19.91 14.07
CA PRO A 49 -2.35 20.75 13.47
C PRO A 49 -2.94 20.13 12.20
N LEU A 50 -4.27 20.06 12.13
CA LEU A 50 -4.98 19.45 11.00
C LEU A 50 -4.88 20.29 9.72
N GLU A 51 -4.64 21.60 9.87
CA GLU A 51 -4.37 22.53 8.78
C GLU A 51 -3.12 22.10 7.99
N GLY A 52 -2.20 21.39 8.65
CA GLY A 52 -1.02 20.80 8.05
C GLY A 52 -1.31 19.78 6.94
N LEU A 53 -2.52 19.21 6.96
CA LEU A 53 -2.97 18.25 5.97
C LEU A 53 -3.28 18.92 4.62
N ALA A 54 -3.69 20.19 4.63
CA ALA A 54 -3.98 20.93 3.41
C ALA A 54 -2.76 20.99 2.46
N PHE A 55 -1.55 21.03 3.02
CA PHE A 55 -0.30 21.00 2.25
C PHE A 55 -0.09 19.71 1.44
N ILE A 56 -0.65 18.58 1.92
CA ILE A 56 -0.50 17.28 1.27
C ILE A 56 -1.79 16.76 0.64
N ALA A 57 -2.91 17.45 0.80
CA ALA A 57 -4.20 17.08 0.23
C ALA A 57 -4.14 16.91 -1.30
N GLY A 58 -3.34 17.74 -1.99
CA GLY A 58 -3.14 17.64 -3.44
C GLY A 58 -2.42 16.37 -3.87
N VAL A 59 -1.46 15.89 -3.07
CA VAL A 59 -0.69 14.68 -3.39
C VAL A 59 -1.35 13.39 -2.88
N ASP A 60 -2.27 13.49 -1.91
CA ASP A 60 -2.95 12.33 -1.33
C ASP A 60 -3.62 11.45 -2.38
N ARG A 61 -4.24 12.03 -3.42
CA ARG A 61 -4.86 11.26 -4.53
C ARG A 61 -3.86 10.37 -5.27
N ILE A 62 -2.66 10.87 -5.54
CA ILE A 62 -1.60 10.10 -6.23
C ILE A 62 -1.07 9.02 -5.28
N LEU A 63 -0.87 9.36 -4.01
CA LEU A 63 -0.38 8.44 -2.98
C LEU A 63 -1.39 7.32 -2.70
N ASP A 64 -2.69 7.60 -2.74
CA ASP A 64 -3.76 6.62 -2.55
C ASP A 64 -3.81 5.60 -3.69
N MET A 65 -3.66 6.07 -4.94
CA MET A 65 -3.53 5.19 -6.10
C MET A 65 -2.28 4.31 -6.01
N ALA A 66 -1.13 4.89 -5.65
CA ALA A 66 0.12 4.15 -5.47
C ALA A 66 0.00 3.08 -4.38
N ARG A 67 -0.65 3.40 -3.25
CA ARG A 67 -0.90 2.44 -2.16
C ARG A 67 -1.79 1.30 -2.63
N THR A 68 -2.85 1.60 -3.36
CA THR A 68 -3.75 0.56 -3.92
C THR A 68 -2.98 -0.37 -4.86
N ALA A 69 -2.16 0.18 -5.76
CA ALA A 69 -1.35 -0.61 -6.69
C ALA A 69 -0.38 -1.54 -5.94
N LEU A 70 0.35 -1.01 -4.94
CA LEU A 70 1.27 -1.80 -4.12
C LEU A 70 0.55 -2.88 -3.32
N ASN A 71 -0.63 -2.59 -2.77
CA ASN A 71 -1.44 -3.57 -2.05
C ASN A 71 -1.89 -4.73 -2.94
N VAL A 72 -2.32 -4.44 -4.18
CA VAL A 72 -2.71 -5.47 -5.16
C VAL A 72 -1.50 -6.34 -5.53
N VAL A 73 -0.36 -5.71 -5.84
CA VAL A 73 0.89 -6.44 -6.16
C VAL A 73 1.35 -7.30 -4.99
N GLY A 74 1.34 -6.75 -3.77
CA GLY A 74 1.73 -7.48 -2.56
C GLY A 74 0.86 -8.71 -2.30
N ASN A 75 -0.46 -8.58 -2.43
CA ASN A 75 -1.39 -9.70 -2.27
C ASN A 75 -1.20 -10.77 -3.35
N ALA A 76 -1.00 -10.38 -4.61
CA ALA A 76 -0.74 -11.31 -5.71
C ALA A 76 0.57 -12.10 -5.49
N LEU A 77 1.63 -11.41 -5.06
CA LEU A 77 2.90 -12.05 -4.73
C LEU A 77 2.81 -12.95 -3.50
N ALA A 78 2.06 -12.53 -2.47
CA ALA A 78 1.90 -13.30 -1.24
C ALA A 78 1.33 -14.69 -1.51
N VAL A 79 0.34 -14.81 -2.40
CA VAL A 79 -0.24 -16.12 -2.79
C VAL A 79 0.84 -17.03 -3.40
N LEU A 80 1.69 -16.50 -4.27
CA LEU A 80 2.77 -17.28 -4.89
C LEU A 80 3.83 -17.71 -3.86
N VAL A 81 4.19 -16.81 -2.93
CA VAL A 81 5.16 -17.11 -1.86
C VAL A 81 4.62 -18.19 -0.93
N ILE A 82 3.38 -18.04 -0.45
CA ILE A 82 2.74 -19.03 0.44
C ILE A 82 2.57 -20.38 -0.28
N ALA A 83 2.13 -20.39 -1.54
CA ALA A 83 2.00 -21.64 -2.30
C ALA A 83 3.33 -22.38 -2.43
N LYS A 84 4.45 -21.66 -2.63
CA LYS A 84 5.79 -22.25 -2.66
C LYS A 84 6.22 -22.77 -1.29
N TRP A 85 5.95 -21.99 -0.24
CA TRP A 85 6.32 -22.36 1.13
C TRP A 85 5.54 -23.57 1.66
N GLU A 86 4.27 -23.71 1.29
CA GLU A 86 3.44 -24.88 1.61
C GLU A 86 3.67 -26.08 0.66
N HIS A 87 4.62 -25.99 -0.28
CA HIS A 87 4.84 -27.01 -1.32
C HIS A 87 3.62 -27.32 -2.20
N LYS A 88 2.62 -26.42 -2.25
CA LYS A 88 1.41 -26.53 -3.08
C LYS A 88 1.52 -25.79 -4.42
N PHE A 89 2.68 -25.23 -4.72
CA PHE A 89 2.91 -24.51 -5.96
C PHE A 89 2.99 -25.46 -7.17
N ASP A 90 1.98 -25.42 -8.03
CA ASP A 90 1.95 -26.20 -9.26
C ASP A 90 2.83 -25.56 -10.34
N ARG A 91 4.09 -26.01 -10.40
CA ARG A 91 5.07 -25.51 -11.35
C ARG A 91 4.73 -25.88 -12.80
N LYS A 92 4.00 -26.98 -13.04
CA LYS A 92 3.59 -27.37 -14.39
C LYS A 92 2.54 -26.40 -14.93
N LYS A 93 1.56 -26.03 -14.10
CA LYS A 93 0.57 -24.98 -14.43
C LYS A 93 1.24 -23.62 -14.67
N ALA A 94 2.19 -23.22 -13.83
CA ALA A 94 2.91 -21.96 -14.00
C ALA A 94 3.64 -21.90 -15.35
N LEU A 95 4.40 -22.94 -15.72
CA LEU A 95 5.11 -23.01 -17.00
C LEU A 95 4.17 -23.12 -18.22
N ALA A 96 2.99 -23.71 -18.06
CA ALA A 96 1.96 -23.73 -19.11
C ALA A 96 1.37 -22.33 -19.33
N TYR A 97 1.07 -21.62 -18.23
CA TYR A 97 0.59 -20.23 -18.27
C TYR A 97 1.62 -19.28 -18.89
N GLU A 98 2.90 -19.37 -18.48
CA GLU A 98 3.97 -18.56 -19.07
C GLU A 98 4.07 -18.78 -20.58
N ARG A 99 4.00 -20.04 -21.06
CA ARG A 99 4.02 -20.33 -22.50
C ARG A 99 2.81 -19.78 -23.25
N GLU A 100 1.62 -19.87 -22.67
CA GLU A 100 0.41 -19.34 -23.31
C GLU A 100 0.43 -17.81 -23.38
N VAL A 101 0.85 -17.14 -22.31
CA VAL A 101 0.82 -15.69 -22.19
C VAL A 101 1.99 -15.05 -22.93
N LEU A 102 3.22 -15.49 -22.67
CA LEU A 102 4.42 -14.95 -23.34
C LEU A 102 4.44 -15.34 -24.82
N GLY A 103 3.96 -16.53 -25.18
CA GLY A 103 3.81 -16.95 -26.57
C GLY A 103 2.76 -16.15 -27.35
N LYS A 104 1.81 -15.49 -26.67
CA LYS A 104 0.93 -14.49 -27.29
C LYS A 104 1.68 -13.19 -27.54
N PHE A 105 2.44 -12.67 -26.57
CA PHE A 105 3.21 -11.43 -26.72
C PHE A 105 4.26 -11.50 -27.84
N ASP A 106 4.94 -12.64 -28.00
CA ASP A 106 5.94 -12.85 -29.05
C ASP A 106 5.31 -12.78 -30.45
N LYS A 107 4.10 -13.33 -30.61
CA LYS A 107 3.34 -13.26 -31.88
C LYS A 107 2.75 -11.88 -32.18
N THR A 108 2.48 -11.06 -31.17
CA THR A 108 1.98 -9.70 -31.36
C THR A 108 3.10 -8.68 -31.61
N ALA A 109 4.36 -9.02 -31.30
CA ALA A 109 5.53 -8.19 -31.62
C ALA A 109 6.03 -8.37 -33.07
N ASP A 110 5.61 -9.45 -33.72
CA ASP A 110 6.01 -9.85 -35.08
C ASP A 110 4.93 -9.54 -36.15
N GLN A 111 3.85 -8.83 -35.76
CA GLN A 111 2.80 -8.27 -36.65
C GLN A 111 2.84 -6.75 -36.61
#